data_AF-A0A290ZKK7-F1
#
_entry.id   AF-A0A290ZKK7-F1
#
_cell.length_a   1.000
_cell.length_b   1.000
_cell.length_c   1.000
_cell.angle_alpha   90.00
_cell.angle_beta   90.00
_cell.angle_gamma   90.00
#
_symmetry.space_group_name_H-M   'P 1'
#
loop_
_entity.id
_entity.type
_entity.pdbx_description
1 polymer ?
#
loop_
_entity_poly.entity_id
_entity_poly.type
_entity_poly.pdbx_seq_one_letter_code
_entity_poly.pdbx_strand_id
1 'polypeptide(L)'
;MRQGTPAGPLLATYDYDHKGRRVRKSTMAAAPQGATTTLYLYDHADHLLVEADGAGNPGITYVWREDTPIALIRHGVSGNPIIPTCGNRIFPAHRSEGVRDGKGISGV
;
A
#
# COMPACT_ATOMS: atom_id res chain seq x y z
N MET A 1 -23.03 43.82 -6.11
CA MET A 1 -21.79 43.04 -5.92
C MET A 1 -22.15 41.57 -6.03
N ARG A 2 -21.56 40.80 -6.95
CA ARG A 2 -21.88 39.37 -7.11
C ARG A 2 -20.82 38.59 -6.33
N GLN A 3 -21.14 38.12 -5.12
CA GLN A 3 -20.24 37.25 -4.37
C GLN A 3 -20.12 35.93 -5.13
N GLY A 4 -18.90 35.62 -5.58
CA GLY A 4 -18.59 34.30 -6.12
C GLY A 4 -18.55 33.28 -4.98
N THR A 5 -19.09 32.09 -5.22
CA THR A 5 -19.03 30.98 -4.26
C THR A 5 -17.56 30.72 -3.88
N PRO A 6 -17.20 30.64 -2.60
CA PRO A 6 -15.85 30.26 -2.21
C PRO A 6 -15.53 28.87 -2.76
N ALA A 7 -14.34 28.70 -3.32
CA ALA A 7 -13.88 27.40 -3.79
C ALA A 7 -13.91 26.40 -2.61
N GLY A 8 -14.27 25.15 -2.91
CA GLY A 8 -14.22 24.07 -1.94
C GLY A 8 -12.80 23.87 -1.36
N PRO A 9 -12.67 23.14 -0.25
CA PRO A 9 -11.36 22.93 0.39
C PRO A 9 -10.38 22.26 -0.59
N LEU A 10 -9.10 22.68 -0.54
CA LEU A 10 -8.05 22.06 -1.34
C LEU A 10 -7.83 20.62 -0.86
N LEU A 11 -8.06 19.65 -1.74
CA LEU A 11 -7.92 18.23 -1.41
C LEU A 11 -6.57 17.65 -1.82
N ALA A 12 -5.97 18.14 -2.91
CA ALA A 12 -4.70 17.66 -3.40
C ALA A 12 -3.99 18.67 -4.29
N THR A 13 -2.67 18.55 -4.36
CA THR A 13 -1.79 19.22 -5.33
C THR A 13 -1.04 18.18 -6.17
N TYR A 14 -0.65 18.59 -7.37
CA TYR A 14 0.02 17.74 -8.35
C TYR A 14 1.17 18.50 -8.98
N ASP A 15 2.34 17.87 -9.00
CA ASP A 15 3.52 18.39 -9.71
C ASP A 15 3.76 17.55 -10.97
N TYR A 16 4.24 18.21 -12.02
CA TYR A 16 4.44 17.62 -13.33
C TYR A 16 5.86 17.87 -13.83
N ASP A 17 6.37 16.96 -14.65
CA ASP A 17 7.61 17.18 -15.38
C ASP A 17 7.40 17.99 -16.67
N HIS A 18 8.48 18.23 -17.39
CA HIS A 18 8.47 18.97 -18.66
C HIS A 18 7.69 18.27 -19.79
N LYS A 19 7.39 16.98 -19.66
CA LYS A 19 6.55 16.22 -20.58
C LYS A 19 5.07 16.23 -20.15
N GLY A 20 4.73 16.90 -19.04
CA GLY A 20 3.37 16.92 -18.50
C GLY A 20 2.99 15.63 -17.78
N ARG A 21 3.95 14.77 -17.43
CA ARG A 21 3.70 13.55 -16.63
C ARG A 21 3.71 13.94 -15.15
N ARG A 22 2.77 13.40 -14.38
CA ARG A 22 2.69 13.67 -12.94
C ARG A 22 3.88 13.03 -12.24
N VAL A 23 4.68 13.81 -11.51
CA VAL A 23 5.82 13.30 -10.72
C VAL A 23 5.51 13.22 -9.23
N ARG A 24 4.54 14.00 -8.76
CA ARG A 24 4.11 14.00 -7.36
C ARG A 24 2.62 14.26 -7.23
N LYS A 25 1.99 13.58 -6.27
CA LYS A 25 0.66 13.89 -5.74
C LYS A 25 0.80 14.11 -4.25
N SER A 26 0.28 15.23 -3.74
CA SER A 26 0.18 15.47 -2.30
C SER A 26 -1.27 15.69 -1.93
N THR A 27 -1.84 14.86 -1.06
CA THR A 27 -3.20 15.09 -0.51
C THR A 27 -3.11 15.91 0.76
N MET A 28 -4.13 16.72 1.00
CA MET A 28 -4.21 17.59 2.18
C MET A 28 -4.98 16.93 3.31
N ALA A 29 -4.93 17.49 4.52
CA ALA A 29 -5.67 16.97 5.67
C ALA A 29 -7.20 16.94 5.45
N ALA A 30 -7.72 17.81 4.59
CA ALA A 30 -9.13 17.84 4.21
C ALA A 30 -9.55 16.67 3.28
N ALA A 31 -8.60 15.92 2.72
CA ALA A 31 -8.91 14.75 1.90
C ALA A 31 -9.43 13.59 2.77
N PRO A 32 -10.39 12.78 2.29
CA PRO A 32 -10.96 11.66 3.06
C PRO A 32 -9.92 10.64 3.56
N GLN A 33 -8.84 10.45 2.80
CA GLN A 33 -7.72 9.56 3.14
C GLN A 33 -6.63 10.23 4.01
N GLY A 34 -6.80 11.50 4.36
CA GLY A 34 -5.80 12.30 5.06
C GLY A 34 -4.66 12.79 4.15
N ALA A 35 -3.66 13.41 4.78
CA ALA A 35 -2.50 13.94 4.08
C ALA A 35 -1.49 12.83 3.76
N THR A 36 -1.20 12.65 2.47
CA THR A 36 -0.27 11.64 1.94
C THR A 36 0.51 12.21 0.77
N THR A 37 1.69 11.66 0.49
CA THR A 37 2.47 11.98 -0.72
C THR A 37 2.71 10.69 -1.51
N THR A 38 2.50 10.76 -2.81
CA THR A 38 2.88 9.71 -3.77
C THR A 38 3.83 10.28 -4.80
N LEU A 39 4.96 9.61 -4.99
CA LEU A 39 5.97 9.91 -6.00
C LEU A 39 5.79 8.95 -7.19
N TYR A 40 5.97 9.47 -8.40
CA TYR A 40 5.81 8.71 -9.64
C TYR A 40 7.12 8.75 -10.43
N LEU A 41 7.71 7.59 -10.69
CA LEU A 41 8.97 7.47 -11.41
C LEU A 41 8.73 6.80 -12.76
N TYR A 42 9.37 7.33 -13.80
CA TYR A 42 9.19 6.87 -15.17
C TYR A 42 10.53 6.47 -15.80
N ASP A 43 10.48 5.58 -16.78
CA ASP A 43 11.62 5.32 -17.66
C ASP A 43 11.76 6.38 -18.77
N HIS A 44 12.74 6.18 -19.65
CA HIS A 44 12.99 7.04 -20.81
C HIS A 44 11.95 6.89 -21.93
N ALA A 45 11.22 5.77 -21.97
CA ALA A 45 10.15 5.48 -22.93
C ALA A 45 8.77 5.97 -22.44
N ASP A 46 8.73 6.72 -21.35
CA ASP A 46 7.53 7.28 -20.75
C ASP A 46 6.61 6.28 -20.03
N HIS A 47 7.13 5.12 -19.65
CA HIS A 47 6.44 4.13 -18.83
C HIS A 47 6.57 4.44 -17.34
N LEU A 48 5.45 4.37 -16.61
CA LEU A 48 5.46 4.44 -15.15
C LEU A 48 6.11 3.18 -14.57
N LEU A 49 7.20 3.35 -13.82
CA LEU A 49 7.92 2.25 -13.17
C LEU A 49 7.52 2.05 -11.72
N VAL A 50 7.34 3.14 -10.96
CA VAL A 50 7.13 3.06 -9.51
C VAL A 50 6.13 4.10 -9.04
N GLU A 51 5.24 3.67 -8.14
CA GLU A 51 4.54 4.55 -7.21
C GLU A 51 5.12 4.34 -5.81
N ALA A 52 5.73 5.39 -5.26
CA ALA A 52 6.39 5.38 -3.96
C ALA A 52 5.74 6.36 -2.99
N ASP A 53 5.92 6.13 -1.68
CA ASP A 53 5.54 7.10 -0.66
C ASP A 53 6.43 8.36 -0.70
N GLY A 54 6.14 9.35 0.15
CA GLY A 54 6.93 10.58 0.23
C GLY A 54 8.38 10.41 0.69
N ALA A 55 8.74 9.24 1.24
CA ALA A 55 10.10 8.88 1.61
C ALA A 55 10.83 8.08 0.50
N GLY A 56 10.13 7.77 -0.59
CA GLY A 56 10.66 6.99 -1.71
C GLY A 56 10.55 5.48 -1.54
N ASN A 57 9.84 4.98 -0.52
CA ASN A 57 9.60 3.54 -0.40
C ASN A 57 8.56 3.11 -1.46
N PRO A 58 8.87 2.11 -2.30
CA PRO A 58 7.95 1.68 -3.35
C PRO A 58 6.74 0.99 -2.73
N GLY A 59 5.52 1.42 -3.11
CA GLY A 59 4.28 0.72 -2.81
C GLY A 59 3.85 -0.17 -3.98
N ILE A 60 4.09 0.30 -5.21
CA ILE A 60 3.82 -0.43 -6.45
C ILE A 60 5.02 -0.28 -7.39
N THR A 61 5.41 -1.38 -8.03
CA THR A 61 6.39 -1.38 -9.13
C THR A 61 5.78 -2.07 -10.35
N TYR A 62 5.96 -1.48 -11.52
CA TYR A 62 5.50 -2.01 -12.80
C TYR A 62 6.68 -2.60 -13.57
N VAL A 63 6.45 -3.75 -14.20
CA VAL A 63 7.41 -4.41 -15.08
C VAL A 63 6.89 -4.35 -16.50
N TRP A 64 7.71 -3.85 -17.41
CA TRP A 64 7.37 -3.64 -18.81
C TRP A 64 8.19 -4.58 -19.71
N ARG A 65 7.56 -5.00 -20.80
CA ARG A 65 8.22 -5.59 -21.96
C ARG A 65 7.88 -4.70 -23.14
N GLU A 66 8.88 -3.95 -23.62
CA GLU A 66 8.65 -2.89 -24.62
C GLU A 66 7.55 -1.95 -24.09
N ASP A 67 6.48 -1.73 -24.84
CA ASP A 67 5.37 -0.85 -24.47
C ASP A 67 4.21 -1.60 -23.78
N THR A 68 4.43 -2.85 -23.38
CA THR A 68 3.41 -3.69 -22.73
C THR A 68 3.73 -3.92 -21.25
N PRO A 69 2.86 -3.52 -20.31
CA PRO A 69 3.05 -3.86 -18.89
C PRO A 69 2.75 -5.35 -18.70
N ILE A 70 3.73 -6.10 -18.20
CA ILE A 70 3.64 -7.56 -18.05
C ILE A 70 3.43 -7.99 -16.59
N ALA A 71 3.76 -7.15 -15.62
CA ALA A 71 3.52 -7.43 -14.21
C ALA A 71 3.39 -6.16 -13.37
N LEU A 72 2.72 -6.33 -12.22
CA LEU A 72 2.69 -5.38 -11.13
C LEU A 72 3.13 -6.08 -9.85
N ILE A 73 4.06 -5.48 -9.13
CA ILE A 73 4.52 -5.92 -7.82
C ILE A 73 3.97 -4.93 -6.80
N ARG A 74 3.12 -5.42 -5.88
CA ARG A 74 2.68 -4.64 -4.72
C ARG A 74 3.58 -4.98 -3.55
N HIS A 75 4.24 -3.97 -3.02
CA HIS A 75 5.06 -4.12 -1.83
C HIS A 75 4.15 -4.11 -0.60
N GLY A 76 4.29 -5.11 0.25
CA GLY A 76 3.65 -5.07 1.56
C GLY A 76 4.31 -4.00 2.41
N VAL A 77 3.53 -3.27 3.19
CA VAL A 77 4.11 -2.58 4.34
C VAL A 77 4.68 -3.67 5.24
N SER A 78 5.96 -3.59 5.62
CA SER A 78 6.49 -4.35 6.75
C SER A 78 5.94 -3.75 8.06
N GLY A 79 4.62 -3.62 8.15
CA GLY A 79 3.92 -3.42 9.39
C GLY A 79 3.65 -4.80 9.97
N ASN A 80 3.99 -5.00 11.24
CA ASN A 80 3.62 -6.17 12.04
C ASN A 80 2.31 -6.79 11.53
N PRO A 81 2.24 -8.08 11.18
CA PRO A 81 0.97 -8.69 10.81
C PRO A 81 0.05 -8.57 12.02
N ILE A 82 -0.80 -7.54 12.03
CA ILE A 82 -2.07 -7.61 12.73
C ILE A 82 -2.83 -8.68 11.98
N ILE A 83 -2.61 -9.93 12.41
CA ILE A 83 -3.56 -11.01 12.23
C ILE A 83 -4.90 -10.36 12.63
N PRO A 84 -5.85 -10.17 11.72
CA PRO A 84 -7.17 -9.76 12.13
C PRO A 84 -7.62 -10.88 13.06
N THR A 85 -7.69 -10.61 14.36
CA THR A 85 -8.27 -11.55 15.32
C THR A 85 -9.76 -11.57 15.07
N CYS A 86 -10.21 -12.10 13.93
CA CYS A 86 -11.51 -12.71 13.82
C CYS A 86 -11.43 -14.08 14.51
N GLY A 87 -11.18 -14.06 15.82
CA GLY A 87 -11.07 -15.26 16.65
C GLY A 87 -9.83 -16.10 16.34
N ASN A 88 -8.99 -16.25 17.36
CA ASN A 88 -7.96 -17.27 17.49
C ASN A 88 -8.25 -18.55 16.67
N ARG A 89 -7.62 -18.69 15.50
CA ARG A 89 -7.53 -19.97 14.79
C ARG A 89 -6.11 -20.14 14.31
N ILE A 90 -5.27 -20.63 15.23
CA ILE A 90 -3.98 -21.25 14.95
C ILE A 90 -4.21 -22.21 13.77
N PHE A 91 -3.62 -21.90 12.61
CA PHE A 91 -3.43 -22.92 11.59
C PHE A 91 -2.49 -23.97 12.22
N PRO A 92 -2.88 -25.25 12.31
CA PRO A 92 -1.99 -26.23 12.87
C PRO A 92 -0.80 -26.34 11.93
N ALA A 93 0.36 -25.89 12.40
CA ALA A 93 1.63 -26.41 11.91
C ALA A 93 1.50 -27.94 12.00
N HIS A 94 1.71 -28.61 10.87
CA HIS A 94 1.76 -30.06 10.76
C HIS A 94 2.89 -30.56 11.68
N ARG A 95 2.54 -30.77 12.94
CA ARG A 95 3.42 -31.37 13.94
C ARG A 95 3.27 -32.89 13.77
N SER A 96 4.34 -33.45 13.22
CA SER A 96 4.63 -34.87 13.14
C SER A 96 4.21 -35.63 14.42
N GLU A 97 3.56 -36.77 14.18
CA GLU A 97 3.05 -37.72 15.16
C GLU A 97 4.04 -38.05 16.28
N GLY A 98 3.51 -38.17 17.48
CA GLY A 98 4.20 -38.69 18.66
C GLY A 98 3.16 -39.22 19.65
N VAL A 99 2.59 -40.38 19.33
CA VAL A 99 1.74 -41.18 20.22
C VAL A 99 2.54 -41.53 21.49
N ARG A 100 2.03 -41.15 22.66
CA ARG A 100 2.29 -41.84 23.94
C ARG A 100 1.04 -41.79 24.81
N ASP A 101 0.48 -42.96 25.03
CA ASP A 101 -0.65 -43.27 25.91
C ASP A 101 -0.32 -43.02 27.39
N GLY A 102 -1.30 -42.61 28.20
CA GLY A 102 -1.14 -42.67 29.67
C GLY A 102 -2.03 -41.77 30.55
N LYS A 103 -3.32 -42.12 30.67
CA LYS A 103 -4.13 -42.24 31.92
C LYS A 103 -3.81 -41.40 33.19
N GLY A 104 -4.82 -40.66 33.67
CA GLY A 104 -5.10 -40.36 35.12
C GLY A 104 -5.34 -38.87 35.44
N ILE A 105 -6.59 -38.37 35.59
CA ILE A 105 -7.50 -38.25 36.77
C ILE A 105 -7.06 -37.38 37.98
N SER A 106 -7.84 -36.31 38.22
CA SER A 106 -8.33 -35.69 39.49
C SER A 106 -7.42 -35.05 40.56
N GLY A 107 -7.91 -33.91 41.11
CA GLY A 107 -7.62 -33.31 42.43
C GLY A 107 -6.70 -32.07 42.38
N VAL A 108 -6.91 -30.95 43.08
CA VAL A 108 -7.77 -30.55 44.21
C VAL A 108 -8.09 -29.05 44.03
#